data_AF-A0A7X4CR08-F1
#
_entry.id   AF-A0A7X4CR08-F1
#
_cell.length_a   1.000
_cell.length_b   1.000
_cell.length_c   1.000
_cell.angle_alpha   90.00
_cell.angle_beta   90.00
_cell.angle_gamma   90.00
#
_symmetry.space_group_name_H-M   'P 1'
#
loop_
_entity.id
_entity.type
_entity.pdbx_description
1 polymer ?
#
loop_
_entity_poly.entity_id
_entity_poly.type
_entity_poly.pdbx_seq_one_letter_code
_entity_poly.pdbx_strand_id
1 'polypeptide(L)'
;MADFTNLPINIQRVAKAELQDSEKICMCMLARSSLLRPDFVVITSLRVLVLDEKFMGSLAISYANIRCNVFFSEILAVKIARFLKHRLFGQARLEINVKRNSYWIDNMSLSEARRAHQHITEQIRR
;
A
#
# COMPACT_ATOMS: atom_id res chain seq x y z
N MET A 1 6.60 4.49 11.71
CA MET A 1 6.44 4.67 10.24
C MET A 1 7.66 4.03 9.62
N ALA A 2 7.48 3.24 8.56
CA ALA A 2 8.64 2.79 7.81
C ALA A 2 9.24 3.99 7.08
N ASP A 3 10.55 4.13 7.11
CA ASP A 3 11.25 4.99 6.18
C ASP A 3 11.35 4.25 4.85
N PHE A 4 11.22 4.96 3.73
CA PHE A 4 11.36 4.38 2.40
C PHE A 4 12.73 3.73 2.20
N THR A 5 13.77 4.33 2.78
CA THR A 5 15.15 3.81 2.74
C THR A 5 15.32 2.48 3.47
N ASN A 6 14.38 2.13 4.37
CA ASN A 6 14.37 0.88 5.13
C ASN A 6 13.56 -0.24 4.44
N LEU A 7 12.93 0.03 3.29
CA LEU A 7 12.24 -1.01 2.52
C LEU A 7 13.27 -1.95 1.84
N PRO A 8 12.90 -3.18 1.45
CA PRO A 8 13.79 -4.04 0.69
C PRO A 8 14.26 -3.38 -0.61
N ILE A 9 15.51 -3.63 -1.02
CA ILE A 9 16.14 -2.95 -2.17
C ILE A 9 15.33 -3.09 -3.46
N ASN A 10 14.73 -4.26 -3.70
CA ASN A 10 13.88 -4.52 -4.85
C ASN A 10 12.60 -3.68 -4.83
N ILE A 11 12.00 -3.52 -3.64
CA ILE A 11 10.80 -2.70 -3.43
C ILE A 11 11.15 -1.23 -3.67
N GLN A 12 12.26 -0.75 -3.11
CA GLN A 12 12.73 0.63 -3.35
C GLN A 12 12.96 0.90 -4.83
N ARG A 13 13.65 -0.01 -5.52
CA ARG A 13 13.99 0.11 -6.93
C ARG A 13 12.73 0.19 -7.81
N VAL A 14 11.79 -0.74 -7.64
CA VAL A 14 10.55 -0.75 -8.42
C VAL A 14 9.67 0.43 -8.06
N ALA A 15 9.54 0.77 -6.77
CA ALA A 15 8.77 1.94 -6.36
C ALA A 15 9.33 3.23 -7.00
N LYS A 16 10.64 3.45 -6.97
CA LYS A 16 11.28 4.62 -7.62
C LYS A 16 11.04 4.67 -9.13
N ALA A 17 11.04 3.52 -9.80
CA ALA A 17 10.79 3.45 -11.24
C ALA A 17 9.37 3.88 -11.63
N GLU A 18 8.41 3.79 -10.70
CA GLU A 18 7.02 4.22 -10.90
C GLU A 18 6.80 5.71 -10.59
N LEU A 19 7.70 6.35 -9.84
CA LEU A 19 7.53 7.75 -9.41
C LEU A 19 7.87 8.74 -10.52
N GLN A 20 7.10 9.82 -10.59
CA GLN A 20 7.46 10.98 -11.42
C GLN A 20 8.52 11.83 -10.71
N ASP A 21 9.29 12.63 -11.47
CA ASP A 21 10.40 13.44 -10.93
C ASP A 21 9.98 14.42 -9.81
N SER A 22 8.73 14.90 -9.83
CA SER A 22 8.18 15.82 -8.82
C SER A 22 7.42 15.11 -7.69
N GLU A 23 7.23 13.79 -7.80
CA GLU A 23 6.42 13.00 -6.90
C GLU A 23 7.18 12.69 -5.59
N LYS A 24 6.59 13.10 -4.47
CA LYS A 24 7.21 12.92 -3.14
C LYS A 24 6.58 11.75 -2.42
N ILE A 25 7.39 10.92 -1.79
CA ILE A 25 6.89 9.88 -0.89
C ILE A 25 6.43 10.54 0.41
N CYS A 26 5.16 10.37 0.76
CA CYS A 26 4.57 10.95 1.96
C CYS A 26 4.56 9.94 3.13
N MET A 27 4.34 8.66 2.84
CA MET A 27 4.24 7.62 3.86
C MET A 27 4.69 6.26 3.32
N CYS A 28 5.38 5.48 4.15
CA CYS A 28 5.57 4.05 3.95
C CYS A 28 5.04 3.25 5.14
N MET A 29 4.36 2.16 4.86
CA MET A 29 3.76 1.29 5.88
C MET A 29 3.71 -0.17 5.40
N LEU A 30 3.52 -1.06 6.36
CA LEU A 30 3.38 -2.48 6.10
C LEU A 30 1.92 -2.91 6.22
N ALA A 31 1.49 -3.70 5.27
CA ALA A 31 0.25 -4.46 5.31
C ALA A 31 0.55 -5.93 5.05
N ARG A 32 -0.47 -6.79 4.99
CA ARG A 32 -0.27 -8.20 4.67
C ARG A 32 -1.44 -8.73 3.85
N SER A 33 -1.19 -9.08 2.61
CA SER A 33 -2.13 -9.86 1.80
C SER A 33 -2.08 -11.35 2.12
N SER A 34 -0.96 -11.83 2.67
CA SER A 34 -0.77 -13.23 3.08
C SER A 34 -0.10 -13.32 4.45
N LEU A 35 -0.23 -14.47 5.13
CA LEU A 35 0.34 -14.68 6.46
C LEU A 35 1.86 -14.52 6.51
N LEU A 36 2.54 -14.87 5.41
CA LEU A 36 4.00 -15.01 5.35
C LEU A 36 4.69 -13.91 4.55
N ARG A 37 3.96 -13.12 3.76
CA ARG A 37 4.56 -12.08 2.91
C ARG A 37 3.92 -10.72 3.16
N PRO A 38 4.71 -9.71 3.55
CA PRO A 38 4.20 -8.36 3.73
C PRO A 38 3.88 -7.74 2.37
N ASP A 39 2.86 -6.87 2.40
CA ASP A 39 2.69 -5.85 1.39
C ASP A 39 3.40 -4.58 1.86
N PHE A 40 4.15 -3.96 0.97
CA PHE A 40 4.81 -2.68 1.16
C PHE A 40 3.96 -1.59 0.52
N VAL A 41 3.38 -0.74 1.35
CA VAL A 41 2.48 0.32 0.91
C VAL A 41 3.25 1.63 0.94
N VAL A 42 3.33 2.27 -0.23
CA VAL A 42 3.95 3.57 -0.45
C VAL A 42 2.85 4.54 -0.89
N ILE A 43 2.60 5.56 -0.06
CA ILE A 43 1.68 6.65 -0.40
C ILE A 43 2.53 7.86 -0.75
N THR A 44 2.28 8.42 -1.92
CA THR A 44 3.01 9.57 -2.46
C THR A 44 2.13 10.81 -2.48
N SER A 45 2.66 11.90 -3.01
CA SER A 45 1.89 13.12 -3.29
C SER A 45 0.85 12.94 -4.39
N LEU A 46 0.90 11.86 -5.19
CA LEU A 46 0.03 11.66 -6.35
C LEU A 46 -0.77 10.35 -6.33
N ARG A 47 -0.29 9.32 -5.62
CA ARG A 47 -0.84 7.97 -5.77
C ARG A 47 -0.68 7.10 -4.53
N VAL A 48 -1.39 5.98 -4.56
CA VAL A 48 -1.17 4.83 -3.68
C VAL A 48 -0.52 3.71 -4.49
N LEU A 49 0.67 3.30 -4.06
CA LEU A 49 1.43 2.20 -4.63
C LEU A 49 1.58 1.09 -3.60
N VAL A 50 1.21 -0.14 -3.96
CA VAL A 50 1.37 -1.32 -3.10
C VAL A 50 2.18 -2.37 -3.84
N LEU A 51 3.26 -2.80 -3.22
CA LEU A 51 4.17 -3.80 -3.75
C LEU A 51 4.22 -5.02 -2.84
N ASP A 52 4.46 -6.19 -3.40
CA ASP A 52 4.87 -7.36 -2.64
C ASP A 52 6.12 -8.00 -3.24
N GLU A 53 6.82 -8.81 -2.45
CA GLU A 53 7.97 -9.55 -2.94
C GLU A 53 7.54 -10.97 -3.33
N LYS A 54 7.82 -11.33 -4.58
CA LYS A 54 7.57 -12.65 -5.15
C LYS A 54 8.89 -13.39 -5.34
N PHE A 55 8.84 -14.70 -5.19
CA PHE A 55 9.99 -15.58 -5.37
C PHE A 55 9.71 -16.52 -6.53
N MET A 56 10.66 -16.66 -7.45
CA MET A 56 10.57 -17.59 -8.57
C MET A 56 11.25 -18.92 -8.22
N GLY A 57 10.45 -19.93 -7.87
CA GLY A 57 10.89 -21.32 -7.73
C GLY A 57 12.05 -21.55 -6.73
N SER A 58 12.84 -22.59 -6.98
CA SER A 58 13.99 -23.01 -6.16
C SER A 58 15.25 -22.13 -6.30
N LEU A 59 15.22 -21.11 -7.17
CA LEU A 59 16.41 -20.37 -7.58
C LEU A 59 16.79 -19.21 -6.64
N ALA A 60 16.12 -19.06 -5.49
CA ALA A 60 16.34 -17.95 -4.54
C ALA A 60 16.23 -16.54 -5.17
N ILE A 61 15.66 -16.41 -6.38
CA ILE A 61 15.46 -15.13 -7.05
C ILE A 61 14.16 -14.52 -6.53
N SER A 62 14.25 -13.32 -5.95
CA SER A 62 13.11 -12.51 -5.57
C SER A 62 12.95 -11.29 -6.49
N TYR A 63 11.70 -10.87 -6.72
CA TYR A 63 11.37 -9.66 -7.45
C TYR A 63 10.22 -8.92 -6.78
N ALA A 64 10.19 -7.60 -6.95
CA ALA A 64 9.09 -6.78 -6.49
C ALA A 64 7.96 -6.79 -7.54
N ASN A 65 6.76 -7.09 -7.09
CA ASN A 65 5.56 -7.13 -7.91
C ASN A 65 4.61 -6.00 -7.47
N ILE A 66 4.05 -5.27 -8.44
CA ILE A 66 3.11 -4.19 -8.18
C ILE A 66 1.70 -4.80 -8.07
N ARG A 67 1.06 -4.66 -6.90
CA ARG A 67 -0.31 -5.13 -6.66
C ARG A 67 -1.35 -4.03 -6.82
N CYS A 68 -0.97 -2.78 -6.59
CA CYS A 68 -1.84 -1.62 -6.72
C CYS A 68 -0.95 -0.43 -7.11
N ASN A 69 -1.37 0.31 -8.13
CA ASN A 69 -0.75 1.57 -8.56
C ASN A 69 -1.91 2.46 -9.03
N VAL A 70 -2.39 3.34 -8.16
CA VAL A 70 -3.63 4.08 -8.37
C VAL A 70 -3.42 5.54 -8.02
N PHE A 71 -3.64 6.43 -8.98
CA PHE A 71 -3.56 7.87 -8.76
C PHE A 71 -4.75 8.36 -7.94
N PHE A 72 -4.56 9.39 -7.12
CA PHE A 72 -5.64 9.95 -6.32
C PHE A 72 -6.82 10.44 -7.17
N SER A 73 -6.55 10.93 -8.39
CA SER A 73 -7.57 11.33 -9.36
C SER A 73 -8.49 10.20 -9.83
N GLU A 74 -8.07 8.94 -9.65
CA GLU A 74 -8.85 7.76 -10.03
C GLU A 74 -9.66 7.19 -8.86
N ILE A 75 -9.34 7.59 -7.62
CA ILE A 75 -9.99 7.07 -6.42
C ILE A 75 -11.29 7.80 -6.16
N LEU A 76 -12.39 7.05 -6.17
CA LEU A 76 -13.73 7.57 -5.87
C LEU A 76 -14.01 7.61 -4.37
N ALA A 77 -13.55 6.61 -3.64
CA ALA A 77 -13.74 6.52 -2.19
C ALA A 77 -12.72 5.59 -1.53
N VAL A 78 -12.31 5.94 -0.33
CA VAL A 78 -11.51 5.08 0.55
C VAL A 78 -12.31 4.74 1.81
N LYS A 79 -12.23 3.49 2.28
CA LYS A 79 -12.96 3.00 3.47
C LYS A 79 -12.05 2.17 4.37
N ILE A 80 -12.33 2.18 5.66
CA ILE A 80 -11.73 1.27 6.63
C ILE A 80 -12.75 0.19 6.99
N ALA A 81 -12.39 -1.08 6.77
CA ALA A 81 -13.20 -2.22 7.16
C ALA A 81 -12.50 -3.07 8.24
N ARG A 82 -13.28 -3.57 9.22
CA ARG A 82 -12.78 -4.39 10.33
C ARG A 82 -13.65 -5.61 10.58
N PHE A 83 -13.24 -6.74 10.02
CA PHE A 83 -13.80 -8.06 10.33
C PHE A 83 -13.34 -8.56 11.72
N LEU A 84 -13.94 -9.64 12.21
CA LEU A 84 -13.63 -10.20 13.53
C LEU A 84 -12.11 -10.45 13.71
N LYS A 85 -11.46 -11.09 12.72
CA LYS A 85 -10.00 -11.30 12.71
C LYS A 85 -9.21 -10.01 12.92
N HIS A 86 -9.62 -8.93 12.24
CA HIS A 86 -8.92 -7.64 12.33
C HIS A 86 -9.08 -7.00 13.72
N ARG A 87 -10.24 -7.19 14.35
CA ARG A 87 -10.49 -6.68 15.70
C ARG A 87 -9.59 -7.38 16.72
N LEU A 88 -9.47 -8.70 16.62
CA LEU A 88 -8.64 -9.51 17.50
C LEU A 88 -7.14 -9.14 17.42
N PHE A 89 -6.64 -8.82 16.23
CA PHE A 89 -5.23 -8.49 16.01
C PHE A 89 -4.91 -6.98 15.96
N GLY A 90 -5.86 -6.10 16.33
CA GLY A 90 -5.64 -4.64 16.27
C GLY A 90 -5.40 -4.09 14.86
N GLN A 91 -5.88 -4.82 13.85
CA GLN A 91 -5.69 -4.55 12.43
C GLN A 91 -6.96 -3.96 11.78
N ALA A 92 -6.82 -3.59 10.50
CA ALA A 92 -7.90 -3.20 9.61
C ALA A 92 -7.55 -3.50 8.15
N ARG A 93 -8.59 -3.44 7.30
CA ARG A 93 -8.49 -3.39 5.85
C ARG A 93 -8.71 -1.96 5.39
N LEU A 94 -7.86 -1.49 4.48
CA LEU A 94 -8.12 -0.28 3.70
C LEU A 94 -8.65 -0.68 2.33
N GLU A 95 -9.83 -0.18 1.98
CA GLU A 95 -10.49 -0.44 0.70
C GLU A 95 -10.45 0.83 -0.15
N ILE A 96 -9.82 0.73 -1.32
CA ILE A 96 -9.66 1.83 -2.28
C ILE A 96 -10.57 1.53 -3.46
N ASN A 97 -11.63 2.32 -3.64
CA ASN A 97 -12.60 2.13 -4.71
C ASN A 97 -12.28 3.07 -5.87
N VAL A 98 -12.16 2.50 -7.06
CA VAL A 98 -12.02 3.22 -8.33
C VAL A 98 -13.23 2.91 -9.22
N LYS A 99 -13.38 3.59 -10.36
CA LYS A 99 -14.61 3.53 -11.18
C LYS A 99 -15.09 2.13 -11.57
N ARG A 100 -14.20 1.16 -11.75
CA ARG A 100 -14.53 -0.20 -12.21
C ARG A 100 -13.94 -1.32 -11.35
N ASN A 101 -13.31 -0.99 -10.23
CA ASN A 101 -12.58 -1.97 -9.42
C ASN A 101 -12.43 -1.49 -7.97
N SER A 102 -12.03 -2.40 -7.09
CA SER A 102 -11.65 -2.08 -5.72
C SER A 102 -10.34 -2.77 -5.38
N TYR A 103 -9.39 -2.02 -4.81
CA TYR A 103 -8.15 -2.55 -4.28
C TYR A 103 -8.26 -2.68 -2.77
N TRP A 104 -7.76 -3.80 -2.24
CA TRP A 104 -7.78 -4.07 -0.81
C TRP A 104 -6.38 -4.22 -0.27
N ILE A 105 -6.09 -3.42 0.76
CA ILE A 105 -4.85 -3.50 1.53
C ILE A 105 -5.23 -4.08 2.89
N ASP A 106 -4.98 -5.37 3.08
CA ASP A 106 -5.49 -6.13 4.23
C ASP A 106 -4.48 -6.19 5.39
N ASN A 107 -5.00 -6.47 6.58
CA ASN A 107 -4.20 -6.71 7.80
C ASN A 107 -3.18 -5.60 8.14
N MET A 108 -3.47 -4.35 7.78
CA MET A 108 -2.69 -3.19 8.19
C MET A 108 -2.98 -2.88 9.68
N SER A 109 -2.02 -2.31 10.42
CA SER A 109 -2.32 -1.84 11.77
C SER A 109 -3.43 -0.79 11.74
N LEU A 110 -4.32 -0.77 12.75
CA LEU A 110 -5.45 0.16 12.76
C LEU A 110 -5.01 1.63 12.72
N SER A 111 -3.89 1.96 13.40
CA SER A 111 -3.35 3.31 13.42
C SER A 111 -2.84 3.74 12.04
N GLU A 112 -2.10 2.87 11.34
CA GLU A 112 -1.63 3.15 9.97
C GLU A 112 -2.79 3.24 8.99
N ALA A 113 -3.79 2.35 9.10
CA ALA A 113 -4.98 2.38 8.24
C ALA A 113 -5.75 3.70 8.38
N ARG A 114 -5.90 4.21 9.62
CA ARG A 114 -6.51 5.51 9.89
C ARG A 114 -5.72 6.67 9.27
N ARG A 115 -4.40 6.66 9.41
CA ARG A 115 -3.54 7.71 8.84
C ARG A 115 -3.54 7.69 7.32
N ALA A 116 -3.43 6.50 6.72
CA ALA A 116 -3.53 6.31 5.27
C ALA A 116 -4.89 6.79 4.75
N HIS A 117 -5.98 6.35 5.38
CA HIS A 117 -7.33 6.79 5.04
C HIS A 117 -7.47 8.31 5.09
N GLN A 118 -7.03 8.94 6.17
CA GLN A 118 -7.10 10.39 6.32
C GLN A 118 -6.32 11.10 5.21
N HIS A 119 -5.07 10.70 4.95
CA HIS A 119 -4.24 11.30 3.93
C HIS A 119 -4.84 11.14 2.53
N ILE A 120 -5.26 9.93 2.17
CA ILE A 120 -5.88 9.65 0.86
C ILE A 120 -7.18 10.44 0.69
N THR A 121 -8.03 10.49 1.73
CA THR A 121 -9.29 11.27 1.70
C THR A 121 -9.04 12.75 1.49
N GLU A 122 -7.98 13.29 2.10
CA GLU A 122 -7.60 14.69 1.92
C GLU A 122 -7.17 14.96 0.47
N GLN A 123 -6.38 14.07 -0.12
CA GLN A 123 -5.90 14.23 -1.51
C GLN A 123 -7.03 14.11 -2.54
N ILE A 124 -8.01 13.23 -2.33
CA ILE A 124 -9.16 13.07 -3.26
C ILE A 124 -10.08 14.28 -3.27
N ARG A 125 -10.10 15.09 -2.20
CA ARG A 125 -10.96 16.29 -2.10
C ARG A 125 -10.36 17.53 -2.73
N ARG A 126 -9.07 17.51 -3.06
CA ARG A 126 -8.36 18.63 -3.71
C ARG A 126 -8.59 18.59 -5.21
#